data_AF-A0A8T7D3I7-F1
#
_entry.id   AF-A0A8T7D3I7-F1
#
_cell.length_a   1.000
_cell.length_b   1.000
_cell.length_c   1.000
_cell.angle_alpha   90.00
_cell.angle_beta   90.00
_cell.angle_gamma   90.00
#
_symmetry.space_group_name_H-M   'P 1'
#
loop_
_entity.id
_entity.type
_entity.pdbx_description
1 polymer ?
#
loop_
_entity_poly.entity_id
_entity_poly.type
_entity_poly.pdbx_seq_one_letter_code
_entity_poly.pdbx_strand_id
1 'polypeptide(L)'
;MTILYDISRFCDAFEAQVSAIEHLKPESIPEKDLDRIQLYKKSLVMSAIDTLAGYRFTKENYRELNRLNKKRFVRFIAEFGEWENGPLISVPYLLEQLAIRDLRASELYDFLYTRLSGFQETKKGAILHIEDVDVMAAELFDLATTEYEEQLILKSQHYSLFYEYRNFKMNTLNESGGMMEAFQYARPNYYPDNAGDYHDLIRWQLSYPLAHFNTLFTNSLKNMKQYFIKINFEPYS
;
A
#
# COMPACT_ATOMS: atom_id res chain seq x y z
N MET A 1 -29.66 17.09 16.93
CA MET A 1 -29.11 16.14 15.95
C MET A 1 -28.57 14.97 16.76
N THR A 2 -28.86 13.72 16.39
CA THR A 2 -28.37 12.56 17.14
C THR A 2 -26.99 12.18 16.62
N ILE A 3 -26.08 11.75 17.49
CA ILE A 3 -24.71 11.33 17.12
C ILE A 3 -24.72 10.30 15.97
N LEU A 4 -25.73 9.42 15.92
CA LEU A 4 -25.91 8.47 14.81
C LEU A 4 -26.19 9.14 13.45
N TYR A 5 -26.96 10.23 13.44
CA TYR A 5 -27.21 11.01 12.24
C TYR A 5 -25.92 11.69 11.77
N ASP A 6 -25.16 12.27 12.69
CA ASP A 6 -23.90 12.96 12.40
C ASP A 6 -22.82 11.98 11.88
N ILE A 7 -22.72 10.78 12.48
CA ILE A 7 -21.88 9.68 11.97
C ILE A 7 -22.31 9.27 10.56
N SER A 8 -23.61 9.09 10.31
CA SER A 8 -24.08 8.71 8.96
C SER A 8 -23.72 9.78 7.95
N ARG A 9 -24.05 11.04 8.23
CA ARG A 9 -23.76 12.18 7.35
C ARG A 9 -22.26 12.32 7.06
N PHE A 10 -21.41 12.09 8.06
CA PHE A 10 -19.96 12.07 7.90
C PHE A 10 -19.53 10.98 6.90
N CYS A 11 -19.99 9.74 7.10
CA CYS A 11 -19.67 8.65 6.19
C CYS A 11 -20.19 8.89 4.77
N ASP A 12 -21.44 9.32 4.63
CA ASP A 12 -22.08 9.57 3.33
C ASP A 12 -21.31 10.64 2.54
N ALA A 13 -20.78 11.66 3.23
CA ALA A 13 -19.93 12.68 2.60
C ALA A 13 -18.62 12.10 2.03
N PHE A 14 -17.96 11.21 2.78
CA PHE A 14 -16.74 10.53 2.32
C PHE A 14 -17.01 9.57 1.16
N GLU A 15 -18.09 8.79 1.23
CA GLU A 15 -18.50 7.90 0.14
C GLU A 15 -18.80 8.68 -1.14
N ALA A 16 -19.51 9.81 -1.03
CA ALA A 16 -19.80 10.68 -2.16
C ALA A 16 -18.52 11.25 -2.81
N GLN A 17 -17.52 11.62 -2.01
CA GLN A 17 -16.24 12.13 -2.53
C GLN A 17 -15.45 11.04 -3.29
N VAL A 18 -15.32 9.84 -2.73
CA VAL A 18 -14.61 8.74 -3.41
C VAL A 18 -15.36 8.25 -4.64
N SER A 19 -16.69 8.18 -4.59
CA SER A 19 -17.52 7.92 -5.76
C SER A 19 -17.27 8.97 -6.87
N ALA A 20 -17.22 10.27 -6.53
CA ALA A 20 -16.87 11.31 -7.49
C ALA A 20 -15.49 11.09 -8.12
N ILE A 21 -14.48 10.66 -7.34
CA ILE A 21 -13.14 10.35 -7.85
C ILE A 21 -13.17 9.20 -8.87
N GLU A 22 -13.91 8.12 -8.58
CA GLU A 22 -14.07 6.99 -9.50
C GLU A 22 -14.70 7.43 -10.83
N HIS A 23 -15.73 8.29 -10.73
CA HIS A 23 -16.46 8.84 -11.86
C HIS A 23 -15.75 9.99 -12.58
N LEU A 24 -14.53 10.37 -12.17
CA LEU A 24 -13.68 11.26 -12.98
C LEU A 24 -13.39 10.56 -14.32
N LYS A 25 -14.24 10.86 -15.30
CA LYS A 25 -14.14 10.48 -16.71
C LYS A 25 -14.28 11.75 -17.53
N PRO A 26 -13.21 12.56 -17.66
CA PRO A 26 -13.20 13.65 -18.63
C PRO A 26 -13.68 13.14 -19.98
N GLU A 27 -14.60 13.86 -20.60
CA GLU A 27 -15.35 13.46 -21.81
C GLU A 27 -14.44 13.20 -23.03
N SER A 28 -13.14 13.49 -22.92
CA SER A 28 -12.11 13.22 -23.92
C SER A 28 -10.72 13.05 -23.29
N ILE A 29 -10.50 12.02 -22.44
CA ILE A 29 -9.12 11.69 -22.04
C ILE A 29 -8.42 11.03 -23.23
N PRO A 30 -7.35 11.62 -23.80
CA PRO A 30 -6.52 10.92 -24.75
C PRO A 30 -5.94 9.66 -24.09
N GLU A 31 -5.87 8.53 -24.79
CA GLU A 31 -5.35 7.27 -24.24
C GLU A 31 -3.99 7.43 -23.54
N LYS A 32 -3.12 8.30 -24.09
CA LYS A 32 -1.83 8.70 -23.53
C LYS A 32 -1.85 9.32 -22.12
N ASP A 33 -3.01 9.80 -21.65
CA ASP A 33 -3.17 10.46 -20.36
C ASP A 33 -3.93 9.57 -19.36
N LEU A 34 -4.37 8.37 -19.75
CA LEU A 34 -5.10 7.45 -18.86
C LEU A 34 -4.30 7.11 -17.61
N ASP A 35 -3.01 6.80 -17.76
CA ASP A 35 -2.11 6.47 -16.66
C ASP A 35 -2.02 7.62 -15.65
N ARG A 36 -1.91 8.86 -16.13
CA ARG A 36 -1.87 10.04 -15.25
C ARG A 36 -3.17 10.19 -14.46
N ILE A 37 -4.31 9.91 -15.10
CA ILE A 37 -5.61 9.95 -14.43
C ILE A 37 -5.71 8.87 -13.36
N GLN A 38 -5.19 7.66 -13.59
CA GLN A 38 -5.14 6.61 -12.57
C GLN A 38 -4.28 7.04 -11.38
N LEU A 39 -3.11 7.63 -11.64
CA LEU A 39 -2.25 8.18 -10.59
C LEU A 39 -2.98 9.26 -9.77
N TYR A 40 -3.73 10.16 -10.42
CA TYR A 40 -4.50 11.18 -9.73
C TYR A 40 -5.63 10.57 -8.88
N LYS A 41 -6.36 9.59 -9.40
CA LYS A 41 -7.40 8.87 -8.65
C LYS A 41 -6.81 8.21 -7.41
N LYS A 42 -5.70 7.48 -7.55
CA LYS A 42 -4.99 6.87 -6.41
C LYS A 42 -4.58 7.91 -5.38
N SER A 43 -4.05 9.05 -5.82
CA SER A 43 -3.64 10.15 -4.93
C SER A 43 -4.82 10.72 -4.13
N LEU A 44 -5.96 10.93 -4.79
CA LEU A 44 -7.16 11.47 -4.16
C LEU A 44 -7.78 10.47 -3.18
N VAL A 45 -7.88 9.19 -3.53
CA VAL A 45 -8.38 8.14 -2.62
C VAL A 45 -7.45 7.98 -1.42
N MET A 46 -6.14 7.98 -1.65
CA MET A 46 -5.14 7.95 -0.58
C MET A 46 -5.26 9.15 0.36
N SER A 47 -5.55 10.34 -0.17
CA SER A 47 -5.78 11.54 0.64
C SER A 47 -7.06 11.44 1.48
N ALA A 48 -8.12 10.81 0.96
CA ALA A 48 -9.32 10.51 1.73
C ALA A 48 -9.01 9.56 2.89
N ILE A 49 -8.23 8.50 2.67
CA ILE A 49 -7.76 7.58 3.71
C ILE A 49 -6.93 8.30 4.79
N ASP A 50 -5.93 9.12 4.40
CA ASP A 50 -5.11 9.87 5.37
C ASP A 50 -5.96 10.86 6.18
N THR A 51 -7.01 11.42 5.56
CA THR A 51 -7.98 12.28 6.24
C THR A 51 -8.76 11.49 7.30
N LEU A 52 -9.27 10.30 6.97
CA LEU A 52 -9.93 9.41 7.94
C LEU A 52 -8.98 9.04 9.09
N ALA A 53 -7.71 8.75 8.79
CA ALA A 53 -6.69 8.50 9.80
C ALA A 53 -6.50 9.71 10.74
N GLY A 54 -6.58 10.94 10.20
CA GLY A 54 -6.53 12.17 10.98
C GLY A 54 -7.71 12.34 11.95
N TYR A 55 -8.93 12.03 11.50
CA TYR A 55 -10.12 12.02 12.37
C TYR A 55 -10.05 10.93 13.46
N ARG A 56 -9.50 9.76 13.14
CA ARG A 56 -9.34 8.65 14.09
C ARG A 56 -8.25 8.92 15.14
N PHE A 57 -7.16 9.55 14.74
CA PHE A 57 -5.98 9.79 15.58
C PHE A 57 -5.74 11.30 15.76
N THR A 58 -6.65 11.95 16.48
CA THR A 58 -6.58 13.39 16.75
C THR A 58 -5.36 13.77 17.59
N LYS A 59 -4.95 15.05 17.50
CA LYS A 59 -3.76 15.57 18.19
C LYS A 59 -3.89 15.47 19.71
N GLU A 60 -5.11 15.61 20.21
CA GLU A 60 -5.47 15.62 21.62
C GLU A 60 -5.34 14.23 22.22
N ASN A 61 -5.79 13.21 21.49
CA ASN A 61 -5.84 11.82 21.96
C ASN A 61 -4.58 11.01 21.63
N TYR A 62 -3.81 11.42 20.61
CA TYR A 62 -2.63 10.71 20.11
C TYR A 62 -1.49 11.68 19.76
N ARG A 63 -0.99 12.39 20.77
CA ARG A 63 0.07 13.41 20.61
C ARG A 63 1.34 12.85 19.96
N GLU A 64 1.65 11.58 20.24
CA GLU A 64 2.79 10.85 19.70
C GLU A 64 2.68 10.53 18.20
N LEU A 65 1.45 10.41 17.66
CA LEU A 65 1.22 10.13 16.24
C LEU A 65 1.14 11.38 15.37
N ASN A 66 0.89 12.54 15.99
CA ASN A 66 0.68 13.81 15.29
C ASN A 66 1.90 14.28 14.46
N ARG A 67 3.12 13.94 14.89
CA ARG A 67 4.35 14.22 14.13
C ARG A 67 4.81 13.06 13.25
N LEU A 68 4.11 11.93 13.29
CA LEU A 68 4.51 10.67 12.66
C LEU A 68 3.45 10.23 11.65
N ASN A 69 3.27 11.03 10.59
CA ASN A 69 2.29 10.78 9.52
C ASN A 69 2.36 9.33 9.00
N LYS A 70 3.57 8.79 8.76
CA LYS A 70 3.76 7.38 8.37
C LYS A 70 3.16 6.42 9.38
N LYS A 71 3.45 6.58 10.68
CA LYS A 71 2.95 5.69 11.72
C LYS A 71 1.43 5.79 11.88
N ARG A 72 0.87 7.00 11.84
CA ARG A 72 -0.58 7.23 11.87
C ARG A 72 -1.29 6.51 10.74
N PHE A 73 -0.79 6.70 9.51
CA PHE A 73 -1.35 6.10 8.32
C PHE A 73 -1.26 4.57 8.33
N VAL A 74 -0.07 4.02 8.59
CA VAL A 74 0.17 2.57 8.65
C VAL A 74 -0.73 1.92 9.70
N ARG A 75 -0.81 2.53 10.89
CA ARG A 75 -1.68 2.04 11.97
C ARG A 75 -3.16 2.09 11.57
N PHE A 76 -3.60 3.14 10.90
CA PHE A 76 -4.98 3.27 10.44
C PHE A 76 -5.36 2.14 9.47
N ILE A 77 -4.52 1.90 8.45
CA ILE A 77 -4.76 0.82 7.49
C ILE A 77 -4.74 -0.56 8.16
N ALA A 78 -3.81 -0.80 9.09
CA ALA A 78 -3.74 -2.05 9.82
C ALA A 78 -4.98 -2.29 10.72
N GLU A 79 -5.50 -1.25 11.37
CA GLU A 79 -6.67 -1.37 12.26
C GLU A 79 -8.01 -1.41 11.50
N PHE A 80 -8.13 -0.69 10.39
CA PHE A 80 -9.43 -0.43 9.74
C PHE A 80 -9.54 -0.95 8.31
N GLY A 81 -8.41 -1.18 7.61
CA GLY A 81 -8.40 -1.48 6.18
C GLY A 81 -8.73 -2.93 5.78
N GLU A 82 -8.77 -3.87 6.74
CA GLU A 82 -8.99 -5.31 6.49
C GLU A 82 -8.05 -5.88 5.41
N TRP A 83 -6.80 -5.42 5.38
CA TRP A 83 -5.83 -5.88 4.40
C TRP A 83 -5.05 -7.08 4.92
N GLU A 84 -5.51 -8.28 4.55
CA GLU A 84 -4.94 -9.56 4.95
C GLU A 84 -3.45 -9.69 4.60
N ASN A 85 -3.06 -9.27 3.40
CA ASN A 85 -1.68 -9.33 2.92
C ASN A 85 -0.82 -8.13 3.38
N GLY A 86 -1.40 -7.14 4.06
CA GLY A 86 -0.68 -5.95 4.53
C GLY A 86 0.49 -6.22 5.49
N PRO A 87 0.43 -7.26 6.36
CA PRO A 87 1.54 -7.64 7.21
C PRO A 87 2.70 -8.35 6.50
N LEU A 88 2.50 -8.85 5.27
CA LEU A 88 3.54 -9.56 4.50
C LEU A 88 4.71 -8.62 4.16
N ILE A 89 5.89 -9.23 3.96
CA ILE A 89 7.13 -8.56 3.59
C ILE A 89 7.39 -8.79 2.10
N SER A 90 7.50 -7.69 1.36
CA SER A 90 7.83 -7.71 -0.06
C SER A 90 9.22 -8.30 -0.27
N VAL A 91 9.27 -9.55 -0.72
CA VAL A 91 10.51 -10.30 -0.95
C VAL A 91 11.35 -9.64 -2.05
N PRO A 92 10.78 -9.25 -3.22
CA PRO A 92 11.54 -8.51 -4.24
C PRO A 92 12.15 -7.21 -3.76
N TYR A 93 11.38 -6.42 -3.00
CA TYR A 93 11.87 -5.13 -2.53
C TYR A 93 13.00 -5.31 -1.50
N LEU A 94 12.84 -6.26 -0.56
CA LEU A 94 13.85 -6.51 0.46
C LEU A 94 15.16 -7.01 -0.16
N LEU A 95 15.09 -7.96 -1.10
CA LEU A 95 16.28 -8.45 -1.82
C LEU A 95 17.05 -7.31 -2.48
N GLU A 96 16.34 -6.43 -3.20
CA GLU A 96 16.93 -5.26 -3.86
C GLU A 96 17.58 -4.30 -2.83
N GLN A 97 16.92 -4.06 -1.68
CA GLN A 97 17.50 -3.21 -0.64
C GLN A 97 18.77 -3.79 -0.02
N LEU A 98 18.86 -5.11 0.14
CA LEU A 98 20.06 -5.80 0.61
C LEU A 98 21.17 -5.73 -0.45
N ALA A 99 20.83 -5.96 -1.72
CA ALA A 99 21.77 -5.93 -2.84
C ALA A 99 22.41 -4.54 -3.04
N ILE A 100 21.61 -3.47 -2.94
CA ILE A 100 22.06 -2.06 -3.04
C ILE A 100 23.05 -1.69 -1.93
N ARG A 101 22.95 -2.35 -0.77
CA ARG A 101 23.74 -2.06 0.43
C ARG A 101 24.90 -3.02 0.65
N ASP A 102 25.19 -3.85 -0.35
CA ASP A 102 26.26 -4.83 -0.34
C ASP A 102 26.12 -5.89 0.77
N LEU A 103 24.88 -6.24 1.14
CA LEU A 103 24.56 -7.26 2.14
C LEU A 103 24.26 -8.63 1.49
N ARG A 104 25.00 -8.99 0.44
CA ARG A 104 24.72 -10.18 -0.37
C ARG A 104 25.20 -11.49 0.24
N ALA A 105 26.02 -11.41 1.28
CA ALA A 105 26.60 -12.59 1.95
C ALA A 105 25.79 -13.05 3.17
N SER A 106 24.62 -12.46 3.44
CA SER A 106 23.80 -12.83 4.60
C SER A 106 22.84 -13.97 4.30
N GLU A 107 22.52 -14.77 5.33
CA GLU A 107 21.55 -15.87 5.23
C GLU A 107 20.17 -15.38 4.78
N LEU A 108 19.79 -14.17 5.23
CA LEU A 108 18.58 -13.49 4.77
C LEU A 108 18.61 -13.26 3.25
N TYR A 109 19.72 -12.76 2.69
CA TYR A 109 19.86 -12.56 1.24
C TYR A 109 19.71 -13.87 0.47
N ASP A 110 20.42 -14.93 0.90
CA ASP A 110 20.40 -16.24 0.23
C ASP A 110 19.01 -16.88 0.23
N PHE A 111 18.27 -16.75 1.33
CA PHE A 111 16.88 -17.20 1.43
C PHE A 111 15.98 -16.49 0.41
N LEU A 112 16.03 -15.16 0.39
CA LEU A 112 15.20 -14.33 -0.50
C LEU A 112 15.56 -14.57 -1.97
N TYR A 113 16.85 -14.69 -2.28
CA TYR A 113 17.36 -14.99 -3.60
C TYR A 113 16.87 -16.35 -4.10
N THR A 114 16.99 -17.39 -3.27
CA THR A 114 16.52 -18.75 -3.60
C THR A 114 15.02 -18.76 -3.87
N ARG A 115 14.25 -18.07 -3.02
CA ARG A 115 12.80 -17.95 -3.20
C ARG A 115 12.43 -17.28 -4.52
N LEU A 116 13.08 -16.17 -4.88
CA LEU A 116 12.82 -15.45 -6.14
C LEU A 116 13.37 -16.14 -7.38
N SER A 117 14.39 -16.97 -7.23
CA SER A 117 14.95 -17.80 -8.31
C SER A 117 13.88 -18.74 -8.89
N GLY A 118 12.94 -19.22 -8.07
CA GLY A 118 11.82 -20.04 -8.51
C GLY A 118 10.87 -19.37 -9.51
N PHE A 119 10.93 -18.05 -9.66
CA PHE A 119 10.07 -17.27 -10.55
C PHE A 119 10.82 -16.71 -11.78
N GLN A 120 12.08 -17.10 -12.03
CA GLN A 120 12.88 -16.55 -13.14
C GLN A 120 12.44 -17.01 -14.53
N GLU A 121 11.83 -18.20 -14.63
CA GLU A 121 11.34 -18.74 -15.90
C GLU A 121 9.99 -18.14 -16.31
N THR A 122 9.38 -17.32 -15.46
CA THR A 122 8.06 -16.74 -15.73
C THR A 122 8.15 -15.78 -16.92
N LYS A 123 7.42 -16.09 -18.01
CA LYS A 123 7.49 -15.39 -19.30
C LYS A 123 7.29 -13.88 -19.20
N LYS A 124 7.83 -13.11 -20.16
CA LYS A 124 7.48 -11.69 -20.37
C LYS A 124 5.96 -11.51 -20.39
N GLY A 125 5.45 -10.63 -19.53
CA GLY A 125 4.01 -10.40 -19.32
C GLY A 125 3.40 -11.18 -18.16
N ALA A 126 4.19 -11.97 -17.43
CA ALA A 126 3.76 -12.60 -16.20
C ALA A 126 3.45 -11.59 -15.09
N ILE A 127 2.56 -11.98 -14.20
CA ILE A 127 2.15 -11.22 -13.03
C ILE A 127 2.29 -12.16 -11.84
N LEU A 128 2.96 -11.70 -10.79
CA LEU A 128 3.02 -12.42 -9.52
C LEU A 128 2.14 -11.71 -8.51
N HIS A 129 1.24 -12.44 -7.85
CA HIS A 129 0.49 -11.87 -6.74
C HIS A 129 1.36 -11.84 -5.48
N ILE A 130 1.16 -10.82 -4.64
CA ILE A 130 1.94 -10.67 -3.40
C ILE A 130 1.77 -11.89 -2.48
N GLU A 131 0.58 -12.49 -2.45
CA GLU A 131 0.27 -13.69 -1.67
C GLU A 131 1.05 -14.95 -2.09
N ASP A 132 1.54 -15.00 -3.33
CA ASP A 132 2.29 -16.15 -3.84
C ASP A 132 3.80 -16.04 -3.56
N VAL A 133 4.29 -14.81 -3.35
CA VAL A 133 5.73 -14.50 -3.30
C VAL A 133 6.14 -14.08 -1.90
N ASP A 134 5.36 -13.26 -1.24
CA ASP A 134 5.75 -12.58 0.00
C ASP A 134 5.53 -13.45 1.23
N VAL A 135 6.22 -13.11 2.32
CA VAL A 135 6.27 -13.93 3.54
C VAL A 135 5.99 -13.10 4.79
N MET A 136 5.67 -13.77 5.89
CA MET A 136 5.53 -13.09 7.17
C MET A 136 6.89 -12.68 7.72
N ALA A 137 6.96 -11.54 8.42
CA ALA A 137 8.19 -11.04 9.02
C ALA A 137 8.85 -12.06 9.98
N ALA A 138 8.04 -12.85 10.68
CA ALA A 138 8.51 -13.89 11.58
C ALA A 138 9.42 -14.92 10.88
N GLU A 139 9.15 -15.25 9.61
CA GLU A 139 9.97 -16.19 8.83
C GLU A 139 11.36 -15.62 8.50
N LEU A 140 11.51 -14.29 8.54
CA LEU A 140 12.74 -13.59 8.15
C LEU A 140 13.58 -13.16 9.35
N PHE A 141 12.97 -12.95 10.52
CA PHE A 141 13.70 -12.51 11.72
C PHE A 141 14.70 -13.55 12.21
N ASP A 142 14.42 -14.84 12.05
CA ASP A 142 15.36 -15.91 12.40
C ASP A 142 16.61 -15.95 11.50
N LEU A 143 16.55 -15.32 10.32
CA LEU A 143 17.63 -15.24 9.33
C LEU A 143 18.38 -13.92 9.39
N ALA A 144 17.82 -12.91 10.07
CA ALA A 144 18.44 -11.60 10.22
C ALA A 144 19.56 -11.69 11.27
N THR A 145 20.77 -11.36 10.85
CA THR A 145 21.96 -11.44 11.70
C THR A 145 22.30 -10.10 12.35
N THR A 146 21.67 -9.02 11.88
CA THR A 146 21.91 -7.65 12.35
C THR A 146 20.61 -6.88 12.56
N GLU A 147 20.63 -5.94 13.52
CA GLU A 147 19.52 -4.99 13.73
C GLU A 147 19.19 -4.21 12.45
N TYR A 148 20.19 -3.97 11.60
CA TYR A 148 20.00 -3.27 10.35
C TYR A 148 19.14 -4.06 9.35
N GLU A 149 19.35 -5.38 9.25
CA GLU A 149 18.52 -6.28 8.44
C GLU A 149 17.08 -6.34 8.99
N GLU A 150 16.91 -6.41 10.30
CA GLU A 150 15.59 -6.34 10.94
C GLU A 150 14.84 -5.05 10.56
N GLN A 151 15.54 -3.91 10.56
CA GLN A 151 14.95 -2.65 10.12
C GLN A 151 14.58 -2.66 8.63
N LEU A 152 15.35 -3.33 7.77
CA LEU A 152 15.02 -3.49 6.35
C LEU A 152 13.79 -4.39 6.17
N ILE A 153 13.67 -5.48 6.93
CA ILE A 153 12.48 -6.34 6.95
C ILE A 153 11.25 -5.49 7.27
N LEU A 154 11.26 -4.76 8.39
CA LEU A 154 10.12 -3.93 8.81
C LEU A 154 9.77 -2.81 7.81
N LYS A 155 10.77 -2.23 7.13
CA LYS A 155 10.54 -1.23 6.08
C LYS A 155 9.94 -1.84 4.81
N SER A 156 10.20 -3.12 4.56
CA SER A 156 9.72 -3.87 3.40
C SER A 156 8.32 -4.46 3.59
N GLN A 157 7.68 -4.24 4.74
CA GLN A 157 6.29 -4.63 4.97
C GLN A 157 5.32 -3.84 4.08
N HIS A 158 4.27 -4.47 3.56
CA HIS A 158 3.34 -3.82 2.63
C HIS A 158 2.63 -2.59 3.19
N TYR A 159 2.28 -2.53 4.48
CA TYR A 159 1.78 -1.28 5.06
C TYR A 159 2.78 -0.11 4.92
N SER A 160 4.07 -0.37 5.20
CA SER A 160 5.15 0.62 5.06
C SER A 160 5.35 0.99 3.59
N LEU A 161 5.40 -0.01 2.71
CA LEU A 161 5.61 0.18 1.28
C LEU A 161 4.43 0.90 0.61
N PHE A 162 3.20 0.67 1.06
CA PHE A 162 2.01 1.37 0.54
C PHE A 162 2.07 2.87 0.88
N TYR A 163 2.52 3.22 2.10
CA TYR A 163 2.78 4.61 2.46
C TYR A 163 3.94 5.23 1.65
N GLU A 164 4.99 4.46 1.38
CA GLU A 164 6.12 4.94 0.57
C GLU A 164 5.78 5.07 -0.90
N TYR A 165 4.94 4.16 -1.43
CA TYR A 165 4.41 4.19 -2.79
C TYR A 165 3.73 5.51 -3.08
N ARG A 166 2.92 6.02 -2.12
CA ARG A 166 2.35 7.38 -2.17
C ARG A 166 3.43 8.43 -2.45
N ASN A 167 4.47 8.48 -1.63
CA ASN A 167 5.46 9.55 -1.70
C ASN A 167 6.35 9.43 -2.94
N PHE A 168 6.80 8.21 -3.25
CA PHE A 168 7.69 7.97 -4.37
C PHE A 168 6.99 8.23 -5.71
N LYS A 169 5.80 7.68 -5.93
CA LYS A 169 5.10 7.79 -7.21
C LYS A 169 4.51 9.18 -7.45
N MET A 170 4.08 9.88 -6.39
CA MET A 170 3.70 11.29 -6.52
C MET A 170 4.90 12.18 -6.86
N ASN A 171 6.08 11.89 -6.29
CA ASN A 171 7.27 12.70 -6.53
C ASN A 171 7.94 12.41 -7.89
N THR A 172 7.87 11.18 -8.39
CA THR A 172 8.48 10.81 -9.69
C THR A 172 7.49 10.84 -10.86
N LEU A 173 6.18 11.01 -10.61
CA LEU A 173 5.10 11.00 -11.61
C LEU A 173 5.16 9.81 -12.59
N ASN A 174 5.75 8.69 -12.18
CA ASN A 174 5.91 7.49 -13.01
C ASN A 174 4.94 6.42 -12.54
N GLU A 175 4.06 5.94 -13.41
CA GLU A 175 3.25 4.77 -13.08
C GLU A 175 4.05 3.47 -13.20
N SER A 176 3.58 2.45 -12.49
CA SER A 176 4.03 1.06 -12.62
C SER A 176 2.81 0.17 -12.46
N GLY A 177 2.50 -0.64 -13.46
CA GLY A 177 1.31 -1.49 -13.43
C GLY A 177 0.69 -1.77 -14.80
N GLY A 178 0.98 -0.94 -15.80
CA GLY A 178 0.50 -1.14 -17.17
C GLY A 178 -1.03 -1.37 -17.25
N MET A 179 -1.46 -2.26 -18.14
CA MET A 179 -2.88 -2.55 -18.40
C MET A 179 -3.67 -3.05 -17.17
N MET A 180 -3.01 -3.57 -16.14
CA MET A 180 -3.67 -4.12 -14.95
C MET A 180 -4.19 -3.06 -13.99
N GLU A 181 -3.71 -1.82 -14.11
CA GLU A 181 -4.19 -0.67 -13.33
C GLU A 181 -5.68 -0.37 -13.55
N ALA A 182 -6.19 -0.75 -14.72
CA ALA A 182 -7.56 -0.49 -15.13
C ALA A 182 -8.56 -1.59 -14.72
N PHE A 183 -8.11 -2.73 -14.18
CA PHE A 183 -9.01 -3.82 -13.83
C PHE A 183 -9.66 -3.62 -12.45
N GLN A 184 -10.99 -3.69 -12.42
CA GLN A 184 -11.82 -3.42 -11.24
C GLN A 184 -11.57 -4.37 -10.04
N TYR A 185 -10.94 -5.52 -10.27
CA TYR A 185 -10.61 -6.52 -9.23
C TYR A 185 -9.11 -6.76 -9.11
N ALA A 186 -8.29 -5.86 -9.65
CA ALA A 186 -6.85 -6.00 -9.60
C ALA A 186 -6.37 -5.94 -8.14
N ARG A 187 -5.62 -6.97 -7.75
CA ARG A 187 -4.98 -7.09 -6.44
C ARG A 187 -3.54 -6.59 -6.51
N PRO A 188 -2.90 -6.19 -5.41
CA PRO A 188 -1.47 -5.89 -5.39
C PRO A 188 -0.65 -7.03 -6.01
N ASN A 189 0.34 -6.68 -6.81
CA ASN A 189 1.08 -7.64 -7.62
C ASN A 189 2.44 -7.08 -8.06
N TYR A 190 3.23 -7.93 -8.69
CA TYR A 190 4.51 -7.59 -9.30
C TYR A 190 4.51 -7.81 -10.80
N TYR A 191 5.19 -6.92 -11.52
CA TYR A 191 5.51 -7.06 -12.95
C TYR A 191 7.00 -7.26 -13.14
N PRO A 192 7.42 -8.07 -14.13
CA PRO A 192 8.82 -8.15 -14.50
C PRO A 192 9.24 -6.84 -15.17
N ASP A 193 10.32 -6.25 -14.67
CA ASP A 193 11.07 -5.18 -15.29
C ASP A 193 12.32 -5.78 -15.97
N ASN A 194 13.28 -4.95 -16.37
CA ASN A 194 14.60 -5.40 -16.82
C ASN A 194 15.34 -6.18 -15.70
N ALA A 195 16.48 -6.80 -16.06
CA ALA A 195 17.35 -7.44 -15.06
C ALA A 195 17.69 -6.45 -13.93
N GLY A 196 17.77 -6.95 -12.70
CA GLY A 196 18.17 -6.11 -11.56
C GLY A 196 19.54 -5.48 -11.78
N ASP A 197 19.68 -4.21 -11.44
CA ASP A 197 20.97 -3.51 -11.57
C ASP A 197 22.01 -4.06 -10.57
N TYR A 198 21.54 -4.72 -9.51
CA TYR A 198 22.33 -5.17 -8.36
C TYR A 198 22.29 -6.69 -8.14
N HIS A 199 21.53 -7.45 -8.92
CA HIS A 199 21.49 -8.90 -8.86
C HIS A 199 21.13 -9.48 -10.22
N ASP A 200 21.48 -10.74 -10.49
CA ASP A 200 21.25 -11.40 -11.79
C ASP A 200 19.81 -11.90 -12.00
N LEU A 201 18.93 -11.71 -11.00
CA LEU A 201 17.50 -12.01 -11.12
C LEU A 201 16.72 -10.90 -11.86
N ILE A 202 15.59 -11.28 -12.47
CA ILE A 202 14.56 -10.35 -12.95
C ILE A 202 14.15 -9.42 -11.82
N ARG A 203 14.14 -8.10 -12.09
CA ARG A 203 13.60 -7.13 -11.15
C ARG A 203 12.08 -7.18 -11.19
N TRP A 204 11.46 -7.36 -10.04
CA TRP A 204 10.01 -7.38 -9.91
C TRP A 204 9.51 -6.05 -9.35
N GLN A 205 8.74 -5.31 -10.14
CA GLN A 205 8.21 -4.01 -9.77
C GLN A 205 6.85 -4.16 -9.11
N LEU A 206 6.76 -3.73 -7.85
CA LEU A 206 5.51 -3.72 -7.07
C LEU A 206 4.51 -2.68 -7.61
N SER A 207 3.28 -3.11 -7.81
CA SER A 207 2.14 -2.26 -8.15
C SER A 207 1.00 -2.46 -7.16
N TYR A 208 0.36 -1.34 -6.80
CA TYR A 208 -0.90 -1.30 -6.08
C TYR A 208 -1.97 -0.73 -7.02
N PRO A 209 -2.89 -1.56 -7.55
CA PRO A 209 -3.93 -1.11 -8.47
C PRO A 209 -4.95 -0.19 -7.81
N LEU A 210 -5.61 0.70 -8.56
CA LEU A 210 -6.62 1.61 -8.01
C LEU A 210 -7.76 0.87 -7.27
N ALA A 211 -8.18 -0.29 -7.79
CA ALA A 211 -9.19 -1.14 -7.15
C ALA A 211 -8.83 -1.50 -5.69
N HIS A 212 -7.53 -1.71 -5.41
CA HIS A 212 -7.05 -1.97 -4.06
C HIS A 212 -7.20 -0.74 -3.15
N PHE A 213 -6.89 0.47 -3.64
CA PHE A 213 -7.08 1.71 -2.88
C PHE A 213 -8.56 1.90 -2.50
N ASN A 214 -9.47 1.66 -3.46
CA ASN A 214 -10.90 1.81 -3.22
C ASN A 214 -11.39 0.78 -2.20
N THR A 215 -10.93 -0.47 -2.31
CA THR A 215 -11.24 -1.52 -1.33
C THR A 215 -10.77 -1.14 0.08
N LEU A 216 -9.53 -0.67 0.22
CA LEU A 216 -8.99 -0.20 1.50
C LEU A 216 -9.82 0.95 2.07
N PHE A 217 -10.21 1.91 1.22
CA PHE A 217 -11.06 3.02 1.64
C PHE A 217 -12.43 2.55 2.15
N THR A 218 -13.13 1.71 1.38
CA THR A 218 -14.45 1.19 1.74
C THR A 218 -14.41 0.42 3.06
N ASN A 219 -13.45 -0.47 3.23
CA ASN A 219 -13.26 -1.22 4.47
C ASN A 219 -12.94 -0.27 5.64
N SER A 220 -12.03 0.68 5.41
CA SER A 220 -11.63 1.65 6.43
C SER A 220 -12.82 2.48 6.92
N LEU A 221 -13.62 3.01 5.99
CA LEU A 221 -14.78 3.83 6.33
C LEU A 221 -15.87 3.03 7.06
N LYS A 222 -16.16 1.82 6.58
CA LYS A 222 -17.11 0.90 7.22
C LYS A 222 -16.70 0.60 8.67
N ASN A 223 -15.45 0.25 8.89
CA ASN A 223 -14.96 -0.12 10.21
C ASN A 223 -14.82 1.09 11.14
N MET A 224 -14.48 2.26 10.57
CA MET A 224 -14.46 3.52 11.32
C MET A 224 -15.86 3.94 11.75
N LYS A 225 -16.88 3.76 10.89
CA LYS A 225 -18.29 3.97 11.24
C LYS A 225 -18.70 3.10 12.43
N GLN A 226 -18.39 1.80 12.38
CA GLN A 226 -18.67 0.87 13.48
C GLN A 226 -17.96 1.30 14.77
N TYR A 227 -16.71 1.72 14.67
CA TYR A 227 -15.95 2.23 15.81
C TYR A 227 -16.61 3.49 16.41
N PHE A 228 -16.95 4.49 15.61
CA PHE A 228 -17.62 5.71 16.08
C PHE A 228 -18.95 5.43 16.78
N ILE A 229 -19.76 4.51 16.24
CA ILE A 229 -21.01 4.08 16.89
C ILE A 229 -20.71 3.44 18.25
N LYS A 230 -19.73 2.52 18.29
CA LYS A 230 -19.37 1.79 19.51
C LYS A 230 -18.89 2.70 20.63
N ILE A 231 -18.11 3.74 20.30
CA ILE A 231 -17.55 4.67 21.30
C ILE A 231 -18.35 5.97 21.46
N ASN A 232 -19.49 6.10 20.76
CA ASN A 232 -20.32 7.30 20.75
C ASN A 232 -19.54 8.58 20.41
N PHE A 233 -18.70 8.51 19.38
CA PHE A 233 -17.85 9.62 18.91
C PHE A 233 -18.63 10.58 18.03
N GLU A 234 -18.49 11.88 18.27
CA GLU A 234 -19.09 12.96 17.47
C GLU A 234 -18.07 13.44 16.41
N PRO A 235 -18.29 13.16 15.10
CA PRO A 235 -17.33 13.51 14.05
C PRO A 235 -17.16 15.01 13.79
N TYR A 236 -18.08 15.86 14.27
CA TYR A 236 -18.04 17.31 14.06
C TYR A 236 -17.65 18.11 15.31
N SER A 237 -17.19 17.45 16.39
CA SER A 237 -16.77 18.09 17.65
C SER A 237 -15.40 18.75 17.57
#